data_AF-A0A5N5TK72-F1
#
_entry.id   AF-A0A5N5TK72-F1
#
_cell.length_a   1.000
_cell.length_b   1.000
_cell.length_c   1.000
_cell.angle_alpha   90.00
_cell.angle_beta   90.00
_cell.angle_gamma   90.00
#
_symmetry.space_group_name_H-M   'P 1'
#
loop_
_entity.id
_entity.type
_entity.pdbx_description
1 polymer ?
#
loop_
_entity_poly.entity_id
_entity_poly.type
_entity_poly.pdbx_seq_one_letter_code
_entity_poly.pdbx_strand_id
1 'polypeptide(L)'
;MVRSALQCCRPENFKQVFFGLIQSFQRKIDAQSVCIVLKASPHCNMRSPGYNFPSDEHAQINLDHYLTIFSYPVKPLSVWPCILMQLSNMTTEELYDKVISHYDVKVGITLFFCQIEPNIFLVVTFENKKPEKENFVKEFLLDIAVQLSCNKVFAALKPN
;
A
#
# COMPACT_ATOMS: atom_id res chain seq x y z
N MET A 1 11.33 30.22 0.30
CA MET A 1 10.80 30.14 -1.07
C MET A 1 10.71 28.66 -1.48
N VAL A 2 9.84 27.87 -0.81
CA VAL A 2 9.69 26.42 -1.04
C VAL A 2 8.20 26.15 -1.25
N ARG A 3 7.69 26.53 -2.42
CA ARG A 3 6.30 26.30 -2.83
C ARG A 3 6.17 25.55 -4.16
N SER A 4 7.27 25.14 -4.79
CA SER A 4 7.24 24.83 -6.22
C SER A 4 7.41 23.37 -6.65
N ALA A 5 7.42 22.40 -5.73
CA ALA A 5 7.49 20.97 -6.10
C ALA A 5 6.15 20.23 -5.98
N LEU A 6 5.23 20.70 -5.11
CA LEU A 6 3.88 20.14 -4.99
C LEU A 6 2.90 20.69 -6.05
N GLN A 7 3.34 21.62 -6.90
CA GLN A 7 2.49 22.34 -7.84
C GLN A 7 2.50 21.75 -9.27
N CYS A 8 3.37 20.78 -9.56
CA CYS A 8 3.44 20.15 -10.89
C CYS A 8 2.52 18.93 -11.06
N CYS A 9 1.91 18.41 -9.99
CA CYS A 9 0.94 17.32 -10.08
C CYS A 9 -0.36 17.78 -9.42
N ARG A 10 -1.36 18.19 -10.21
CA ARG A 10 -2.72 18.38 -9.69
C ARG A 10 -3.13 17.09 -8.97
N PRO A 11 -3.47 17.12 -7.67
CA PRO A 11 -3.79 15.90 -6.90
C PRO A 11 -4.96 15.12 -7.49
N GLU A 12 -5.83 15.78 -8.27
CA GLU A 12 -6.98 15.18 -8.92
C GLU A 12 -6.61 14.31 -10.13
N ASN A 13 -5.62 14.72 -10.94
CA ASN A 13 -5.17 13.95 -12.11
C ASN A 13 -4.29 12.76 -11.70
N PHE A 14 -3.49 12.91 -10.65
CA PHE A 14 -2.68 11.81 -10.10
C PHE A 14 -3.60 10.69 -9.58
N LYS A 15 -4.65 11.03 -8.82
CA LYS A 15 -5.64 10.04 -8.36
C LYS A 15 -6.27 9.27 -9.52
N GLN A 16 -6.58 9.93 -10.64
CA GLN A 16 -7.33 9.33 -11.74
C GLN A 16 -6.51 8.34 -12.59
N VAL A 17 -5.23 8.64 -12.83
CA VAL A 17 -4.33 7.76 -13.61
C VAL A 17 -4.04 6.46 -12.84
N PHE A 18 -3.67 6.55 -11.56
CA PHE A 18 -3.39 5.36 -10.75
C PHE A 18 -4.64 4.51 -10.52
N PHE A 19 -5.80 5.15 -10.33
CA PHE A 19 -7.07 4.43 -10.22
C PHE A 19 -7.38 3.62 -11.49
N GLY A 20 -7.29 4.25 -12.67
CA GLY A 20 -7.57 3.57 -13.95
C GLY A 20 -6.62 2.39 -14.21
N LEU A 21 -5.37 2.53 -13.81
CA LEU A 21 -4.36 1.49 -13.94
C LEU A 21 -4.58 0.33 -12.95
N ILE A 22 -4.87 0.60 -11.68
CA ILE A 22 -5.21 -0.42 -10.68
C ILE A 22 -6.50 -1.15 -11.08
N GLN A 23 -7.49 -0.42 -11.56
CA GLN A 23 -8.74 -0.99 -12.07
C GLN A 23 -8.51 -1.92 -13.26
N SER A 24 -7.68 -1.50 -14.23
CA SER A 24 -7.35 -2.31 -15.40
C SER A 24 -6.58 -3.56 -15.02
N PHE A 25 -5.64 -3.43 -14.09
CA PHE A 25 -4.91 -4.56 -13.52
C PHE A 25 -5.85 -5.54 -12.83
N GLN A 26 -6.65 -5.08 -11.86
CA GLN A 26 -7.59 -5.92 -11.10
C GLN A 26 -8.48 -6.75 -12.03
N ARG A 27 -9.02 -6.14 -13.09
CA ARG A 27 -9.83 -6.85 -14.11
C ARG A 27 -9.03 -7.85 -14.94
N LYS A 28 -7.82 -7.48 -15.38
CA LYS A 28 -6.97 -8.32 -16.26
C LYS A 28 -6.53 -9.62 -15.57
N ILE A 29 -6.20 -9.53 -14.29
CA ILE A 29 -5.71 -10.67 -13.51
C ILE A 29 -6.79 -11.35 -12.67
N ASP A 30 -7.97 -10.75 -12.59
CA ASP A 30 -9.08 -11.22 -11.78
C ASP A 30 -8.64 -11.37 -10.32
N ALA A 31 -8.13 -10.25 -9.77
CA ALA A 31 -7.84 -10.12 -8.34
C ALA A 31 -9.13 -9.82 -7.58
N GLN A 32 -9.25 -10.37 -6.37
CA GLN A 32 -10.36 -10.06 -5.48
C GLN A 32 -10.29 -8.60 -5.02
N SER A 33 -9.11 -8.14 -4.62
CA SER A 33 -8.91 -6.73 -4.26
C SER A 33 -7.46 -6.29 -4.42
N VAL A 34 -7.29 -4.98 -4.60
CA VAL A 34 -6.02 -4.27 -4.51
C VAL A 34 -6.19 -3.16 -3.48
N CYS A 35 -5.33 -3.10 -2.46
CA CYS A 35 -5.41 -2.09 -1.43
C CYS A 35 -4.04 -1.53 -1.03
N ILE A 36 -4.06 -0.29 -0.54
CA ILE A 36 -2.89 0.35 0.06
C ILE A 36 -3.14 0.46 1.56
N VAL A 37 -2.18 -0.04 2.33
CA VAL A 37 -2.23 -0.12 3.78
C VAL A 37 -1.16 0.79 4.38
N LEU A 38 -1.56 1.66 5.29
CA LEU A 38 -0.69 2.51 6.09
C LEU A 38 -0.51 1.89 7.48
N LYS A 39 0.73 1.66 7.89
CA LYS A 39 1.09 1.36 9.28
C LYS A 39 1.26 2.68 10.03
N ALA A 40 0.27 3.04 10.84
CA ALA A 40 0.34 4.17 11.74
C ALA A 40 1.01 3.74 13.05
N SER A 41 2.15 4.33 13.35
CA SER A 41 2.80 4.18 14.66
C SER A 41 2.17 5.18 15.64
N PRO A 42 1.94 4.81 16.92
CA PRO A 42 1.48 5.76 17.94
C PRO A 42 2.46 6.92 18.17
N HIS A 43 3.71 6.80 17.74
CA HIS A 43 4.71 7.88 17.78
C HIS A 43 4.71 8.77 16.53
N CYS A 44 3.90 8.46 15.51
CA CYS A 44 3.53 9.42 14.48
C CYS A 44 2.58 10.46 15.10
N ASN A 45 3.12 11.34 15.93
CA ASN A 45 2.53 12.64 16.21
C ASN A 45 2.54 13.45 14.91
N MET A 46 1.67 13.08 13.97
CA MET A 46 1.26 13.91 12.85
C MET A 46 0.36 15.02 13.42
N ARG A 47 0.90 15.84 14.34
CA ARG A 47 0.36 17.17 14.63
C ARG A 47 0.67 18.04 13.43
N SER A 48 -0.02 17.76 12.32
CA SER A 48 -0.09 18.68 11.20
C SER A 48 -0.79 19.96 11.70
N PRO A 49 -0.40 21.17 11.28
CA PRO A 49 -1.09 22.42 11.61
C PRO A 49 -2.55 22.49 11.12
N GLY A 50 -3.09 21.41 10.54
CA GLY A 50 -4.45 21.31 9.99
C GLY A 50 -5.36 20.38 10.79
N TYR A 51 -6.27 19.71 10.09
CA TYR A 51 -7.32 18.87 10.69
C TYR A 51 -6.73 17.75 11.55
N ASN A 52 -7.03 17.79 12.85
CA ASN A 52 -6.74 16.72 13.78
C ASN A 52 -7.97 15.81 13.84
N PHE A 53 -7.79 14.54 13.50
CA PHE A 53 -8.85 13.54 13.66
C PHE A 53 -9.20 13.46 15.16
N PRO A 54 -10.48 13.50 15.55
CA PRO A 54 -10.86 13.45 16.96
C PRO A 54 -10.26 12.19 17.57
N SER A 55 -9.57 12.37 18.70
CA SER A 55 -8.86 11.30 19.39
C SER A 55 -9.81 10.14 19.64
N ASP A 56 -9.67 9.10 18.82
CA ASP A 56 -10.27 7.81 19.11
C ASP A 56 -9.67 7.38 20.44
N GLU A 57 -10.51 7.10 21.42
CA GLU A 57 -10.13 6.76 22.80
C GLU A 57 -9.24 5.49 22.83
N HIS A 58 -9.23 4.75 21.72
CA HIS A 58 -8.38 3.61 21.39
C HIS A 58 -6.93 3.96 21.02
N ALA A 59 -6.57 5.23 20.81
CA ALA A 59 -5.19 5.67 20.57
C ALA A 59 -4.28 5.52 21.81
N GLN A 60 -4.85 5.11 22.96
CA GLN A 60 -4.10 4.75 24.16
C GLN A 60 -3.49 3.35 24.11
N ILE A 61 -3.79 2.56 23.08
CA ILE A 61 -3.21 1.23 22.92
C ILE A 61 -1.90 1.40 22.13
N ASN A 62 -0.76 1.08 22.75
CA ASN A 62 0.57 1.08 22.12
C ASN A 62 0.70 -0.04 21.07
N LEU A 63 -0.22 -0.11 20.12
CA LEU A 63 -0.24 -1.09 19.05
C LEU A 63 -0.09 -0.37 17.71
N ASP A 64 0.67 -0.96 16.80
CA ASP A 64 0.69 -0.51 15.42
C ASP A 64 -0.72 -0.61 14.83
N HIS A 65 -1.26 0.52 14.37
CA HIS A 65 -2.57 0.57 13.73
C HIS A 65 -2.41 0.52 12.21
N TYR A 66 -2.99 -0.50 11.57
CA TYR A 66 -3.00 -0.60 10.12
C TYR A 66 -4.29 -0.03 9.55
N LEU A 67 -4.17 0.90 8.60
CA LEU A 67 -5.29 1.61 7.99
C LEU A 67 -5.30 1.36 6.49
N THR A 68 -6.47 1.00 5.95
CA THR A 68 -6.67 0.94 4.49
C THR A 68 -6.89 2.35 3.96
N ILE A 69 -5.88 2.94 3.31
CA ILE A 69 -5.97 4.29 2.72
C ILE A 69 -6.49 4.27 1.29
N PHE A 70 -6.43 3.12 0.62
CA PHE A 70 -7.02 2.90 -0.69
C PHE A 70 -7.47 1.45 -0.82
N SER A 71 -8.57 1.21 -1.51
CA SER A 71 -8.99 -0.14 -1.88
C SER A 71 -9.88 -0.12 -3.12
N TYR A 72 -9.69 -1.12 -3.97
CA TYR A 72 -10.51 -1.37 -5.15
C TYR A 72 -10.67 -2.88 -5.39
N PRO A 73 -11.86 -3.38 -5.79
CA PRO A 73 -13.11 -2.64 -5.91
C PRO A 73 -13.77 -2.36 -4.56
N VAL A 74 -13.55 -3.23 -3.57
CA VAL A 74 -14.11 -3.13 -2.22
C VAL A 74 -13.04 -3.42 -1.17
N LYS A 75 -13.22 -2.87 0.03
CA LYS A 75 -12.33 -3.15 1.16
C LYS A 75 -12.35 -4.66 1.47
N PRO A 76 -11.18 -5.31 1.59
CA PRO A 76 -11.10 -6.76 1.80
C PRO A 76 -11.39 -7.14 3.26
N LEU A 77 -12.62 -6.92 3.74
CA LEU A 77 -13.00 -7.07 5.15
C LEU A 77 -12.83 -8.51 5.67
N SER A 78 -13.19 -9.51 4.87
CA SER A 78 -13.11 -10.93 5.26
C SER A 78 -11.66 -11.42 5.42
N VAL A 79 -10.75 -10.93 4.60
CA VAL A 79 -9.33 -11.33 4.60
C VAL A 79 -8.44 -10.33 5.34
N TRP A 80 -9.02 -9.25 5.87
CA TRP A 80 -8.29 -8.21 6.61
C TRP A 80 -7.47 -8.78 7.78
N PRO A 81 -8.00 -9.71 8.62
CA PRO A 81 -7.19 -10.31 9.69
C PRO A 81 -5.94 -11.04 9.17
N CYS A 82 -6.05 -11.72 8.01
CA CYS A 82 -4.92 -12.40 7.38
C CYS A 82 -3.88 -11.39 6.88
N ILE A 83 -4.32 -10.28 6.28
CA ILE A 83 -3.43 -9.19 5.84
C ILE A 83 -2.66 -8.61 7.04
N LEU A 84 -3.35 -8.33 8.13
CA LEU A 84 -2.74 -7.78 9.35
C LEU A 84 -1.70 -8.72 9.94
N MET A 85 -2.04 -10.00 10.07
CA MET A 85 -1.16 -11.02 10.60
C MET A 85 0.12 -11.17 9.76
N GLN A 86 0.00 -11.13 8.43
CA GLN A 86 1.17 -11.20 7.55
C GLN A 86 2.03 -9.94 7.66
N LEU A 87 1.43 -8.75 7.62
CA LEU A 87 2.17 -7.48 7.76
C LEU A 87 2.85 -7.33 9.13
N SER A 88 2.26 -7.87 10.21
CA SER A 88 2.91 -7.84 11.53
C SER A 88 4.10 -8.78 11.64
N ASN A 89 4.13 -9.84 10.85
CA ASN A 89 5.20 -10.85 10.87
C ASN A 89 6.34 -10.50 9.91
N MET A 90 6.06 -9.71 8.87
CA MET A 90 7.05 -9.28 7.90
C MET A 90 7.87 -8.10 8.43
N THR A 91 9.17 -8.16 8.21
CA THR A 91 10.09 -7.05 8.45
C THR A 91 10.23 -6.17 7.20
N THR A 92 10.57 -4.91 7.40
CA THR A 92 10.89 -3.97 6.31
C THR A 92 12.01 -4.49 5.40
N GLU A 93 13.00 -5.18 5.97
CA GLU A 93 14.12 -5.74 5.20
C GLU A 93 13.68 -6.86 4.25
N GLU A 94 12.69 -7.66 4.65
CA GLU A 94 12.14 -8.73 3.81
C GLU A 94 11.34 -8.18 2.62
N LEU A 95 10.67 -7.03 2.81
CA LEU A 95 9.81 -6.41 1.81
C LEU A 95 10.53 -5.39 0.92
N TYR A 96 11.74 -4.96 1.29
CA TYR A 96 12.48 -3.95 0.55
C TYR A 96 12.78 -4.40 -0.89
N ASP A 97 12.28 -3.62 -1.85
CA ASP A 97 12.42 -3.85 -3.31
C ASP A 97 11.97 -5.26 -3.75
N LYS A 98 11.03 -5.84 -3.01
CA LYS A 98 10.56 -7.21 -3.21
C LYS A 98 9.05 -7.32 -3.12
N VAL A 99 8.54 -8.39 -3.72
CA VAL A 99 7.15 -8.78 -3.61
C VAL A 99 7.08 -10.17 -3.00
N ILE A 100 6.44 -10.26 -1.84
CA ILE A 100 6.24 -11.51 -1.11
C ILE A 100 4.85 -12.05 -1.45
N SER A 101 4.78 -13.32 -1.84
CA SER A 101 3.52 -14.04 -2.03
C SER A 101 3.28 -15.00 -0.87
N HIS A 102 2.05 -15.03 -0.36
CA HIS A 102 1.62 -15.95 0.70
C HIS A 102 0.30 -16.60 0.32
N TYR A 103 0.24 -17.92 0.36
CA TYR A 103 -1.00 -18.67 0.17
C TYR A 103 -1.46 -19.26 1.50
N ASP A 104 -2.61 -18.82 1.99
CA ASP A 104 -3.26 -19.39 3.16
C ASP A 104 -4.14 -20.56 2.71
N VAL A 105 -3.71 -21.78 3.02
CA VAL A 105 -4.40 -23.02 2.66
C VAL A 105 -5.74 -23.17 3.38
N LYS A 106 -5.90 -22.59 4.59
CA LYS A 106 -7.12 -22.74 5.39
C LYS A 106 -8.25 -21.91 4.83
N VAL A 107 -7.93 -20.70 4.37
CA VAL A 107 -8.91 -19.75 3.83
C VAL A 107 -8.97 -19.82 2.29
N GLY A 108 -7.98 -20.46 1.66
CA GLY A 108 -7.90 -20.58 0.20
C GLY A 108 -7.57 -19.26 -0.50
N ILE A 109 -6.79 -18.38 0.14
CA ILE A 109 -6.49 -17.04 -0.38
C ILE A 109 -5.00 -16.89 -0.70
N THR A 110 -4.69 -16.18 -1.79
CA THR A 110 -3.33 -15.71 -2.06
C THR A 110 -3.23 -14.23 -1.81
N LEU A 111 -2.22 -13.84 -1.04
CA LEU A 111 -1.88 -12.46 -0.71
C LEU A 111 -0.52 -12.13 -1.30
N PHE A 112 -0.42 -10.97 -1.96
CA PHE A 112 0.84 -10.39 -2.40
C PHE A 112 1.09 -9.10 -1.64
N PHE A 113 2.32 -8.91 -1.18
CA PHE A 113 2.75 -7.75 -0.41
C PHE A 113 3.94 -7.10 -1.09
N CYS A 114 3.88 -5.78 -1.24
CA CYS A 114 4.98 -4.97 -1.73
C CYS A 114 5.08 -3.70 -0.88
N GLN A 115 6.28 -3.32 -0.48
CA GLN A 115 6.49 -2.10 0.28
C GLN A 115 6.70 -0.92 -0.66
N ILE A 116 5.92 0.15 -0.49
CA ILE A 116 6.05 1.40 -1.23
C ILE A 116 6.98 2.35 -0.48
N GLU A 117 6.73 2.50 0.83
CA GLU A 117 7.50 3.32 1.78
C GLU A 117 7.57 2.55 3.11
N PRO A 118 8.45 2.90 4.07
CA PRO A 118 8.61 2.17 5.33
C PRO A 118 7.31 1.80 6.06
N ASN A 119 6.30 2.66 5.97
CA ASN A 119 4.99 2.49 6.60
C ASN A 119 3.83 2.31 5.61
N ILE A 120 4.10 2.18 4.31
CA ILE A 120 3.05 2.09 3.27
C ILE A 120 3.26 0.84 2.44
N PHE A 121 2.22 0.01 2.40
CA PHE A 121 2.24 -1.31 1.76
C PHE A 121 1.16 -1.40 0.70
N LEU A 122 1.50 -1.99 -0.45
CA LEU A 122 0.59 -2.38 -1.49
C LEU A 122 0.26 -3.86 -1.32
N VAL A 123 -1.03 -4.19 -1.31
CA VAL A 123 -1.52 -5.55 -1.07
C VAL A 123 -2.49 -5.95 -2.18
N VAL A 124 -2.31 -7.15 -2.74
CA VAL A 124 -3.25 -7.77 -3.69
C VAL A 124 -3.76 -9.07 -3.13
N THR A 125 -5.07 -9.29 -3.23
CA THR A 125 -5.74 -10.49 -2.75
C THR A 125 -6.37 -11.27 -3.89
N PHE A 126 -6.31 -12.59 -3.82
CA PHE A 126 -6.97 -13.51 -4.73
C PHE A 126 -7.75 -14.56 -3.95
N GLU A 127 -8.93 -14.90 -4.45
CA GLU A 127 -9.64 -16.12 -4.10
C GLU A 127 -9.02 -17.24 -4.93
N ASN A 128 -8.29 -18.17 -4.29
CA ASN A 128 -7.51 -19.28 -4.87
C ASN A 128 -6.02 -19.02 -5.13
N LYS A 129 -5.28 -20.15 -5.20
CA LYS A 129 -3.86 -20.19 -5.56
C LYS A 129 -3.67 -19.80 -7.02
N LYS A 130 -2.93 -18.72 -7.30
CA LYS A 130 -2.65 -18.23 -8.67
C LYS A 130 -1.16 -18.31 -9.05
N PRO A 131 -0.62 -19.50 -9.37
CA PRO A 131 0.79 -19.65 -9.73
C PRO A 131 1.10 -19.12 -11.15
N GLU A 132 0.19 -19.23 -12.12
CA GLU A 132 0.51 -18.87 -13.51
C GLU A 132 0.74 -17.37 -13.78
N LYS A 133 0.21 -16.50 -12.91
CA LYS A 133 0.29 -15.03 -13.05
C LYS A 133 1.24 -14.39 -12.04
N GLU A 134 1.96 -15.19 -11.26
CA GLU A 134 2.75 -14.71 -10.13
C GLU A 134 3.78 -13.65 -10.55
N ASN A 135 4.54 -13.92 -11.62
CA ASN A 135 5.56 -12.98 -12.11
C ASN A 135 4.95 -11.66 -12.60
N PHE A 136 3.85 -11.72 -13.35
CA PHE A 136 3.15 -10.52 -13.83
C PHE A 136 2.65 -9.66 -12.66
N VAL A 137 2.12 -10.29 -11.61
CA VAL A 137 1.69 -9.57 -10.40
C VAL A 137 2.89 -8.92 -9.73
N LYS A 138 4.00 -9.64 -9.56
CA LYS A 138 5.21 -9.12 -8.92
C LYS A 138 5.78 -7.92 -9.67
N GLU A 139 5.95 -8.04 -10.98
CA GLU A 139 6.44 -6.95 -11.85
C GLU A 139 5.55 -5.70 -11.74
N PHE A 140 4.23 -5.89 -11.86
CA PHE A 140 3.29 -4.79 -11.75
C PHE A 140 3.34 -4.09 -10.38
N LEU A 141 3.45 -4.84 -9.28
CA LEU A 141 3.49 -4.26 -7.94
C LEU A 141 4.78 -3.49 -7.69
N LEU A 142 5.92 -3.97 -8.17
CA LEU A 142 7.19 -3.24 -8.12
C LEU A 142 7.11 -1.95 -8.92
N ASP A 143 6.60 -2.01 -10.15
CA ASP A 143 6.45 -0.83 -11.01
C ASP A 143 5.57 0.24 -10.35
N ILE A 144 4.50 -0.18 -9.67
CA ILE A 144 3.61 0.73 -8.97
C ILE A 144 4.23 1.27 -7.70
N ALA A 145 4.91 0.45 -6.92
CA ALA A 145 5.64 0.90 -5.75
C ALA A 145 6.68 1.96 -6.11
N VAL A 146 7.43 1.75 -7.20
CA VAL A 146 8.41 2.71 -7.71
C VAL A 146 7.76 4.01 -8.16
N GLN A 147 6.59 3.96 -8.81
CA GLN A 147 5.85 5.16 -9.26
C GLN A 147 5.21 5.93 -8.10
N LEU A 148 4.82 5.25 -7.02
CA LEU A 148 4.24 5.85 -5.82
C LEU A 148 5.30 6.33 -4.83
N SER A 149 6.51 5.77 -4.87
CA SER A 149 7.63 6.22 -4.05
C SER A 149 8.10 7.60 -4.52
N CYS A 150 8.22 8.55 -3.58
CA CYS A 150 8.65 9.93 -3.90
C CYS A 150 10.15 10.04 -4.17
N ASN A 151 10.90 8.94 -4.08
CA ASN A 151 12.36 8.92 -4.20
C ASN A 151 12.87 9.50 -5.52
N LYS A 152 12.12 9.37 -6.63
CA LYS A 152 12.53 9.96 -7.93
C LYS A 152 12.50 11.49 -7.92
N VAL A 153 11.60 12.10 -7.15
CA VAL A 153 11.51 13.57 -7.02
C VAL A 153 12.67 14.10 -6.20
N PHE A 154 13.08 13.38 -5.15
CA PHE A 154 14.21 13.76 -4.31
C PHE A 154 15.57 13.44 -4.96
N ALA A 155 15.69 12.34 -5.71
CA ALA A 155 16.91 12.01 -6.46
C ALA A 155 17.23 13.01 -7.59
N ALA A 156 16.22 13.75 -8.06
CA ALA A 156 16.39 14.84 -9.02
C ALA A 156 16.88 16.15 -8.38
N LEU A 157 16.90 16.25 -7.04
CA LEU A 157 17.51 17.37 -6.34
C LEU A 157 19.03 17.18 -6.34
N LYS A 158 19.72 17.83 -7.28
CA LYS A 158 21.17 17.95 -7.20
C LYS A 158 21.54 18.73 -5.93
N PRO A 159 22.58 18.32 -5.19
CA PRO A 159 23.15 19.16 -4.14
C PRO A 159 23.68 20.45 -4.78
N ASN A 160 23.31 21.60 -4.22
CA ASN A 160 24.00 22.87 -4.50
C ASN A 160 25.26 22.97 -3.64
#